data_AF-A0A2W7BNG1-F1
#
_entry.id   AF-A0A2W7BNG1-F1
#
_cell.length_a   1.000
_cell.length_b   1.000
_cell.length_c   1.000
_cell.angle_alpha   90.00
_cell.angle_beta   90.00
_cell.angle_gamma   90.00
#
_symmetry.space_group_name_H-M   'P 1'
#
loop_
_entity.id
_entity.type
_entity.pdbx_description
1 polymer ?
#
loop_
_entity_poly.entity_id
_entity_poly.type
_entity_poly.pdbx_seq_one_letter_code
_entity_poly.pdbx_strand_id
1 'polypeptide(L)'
;MLFDQSLLYPAPVALMGLPLDSIMSTQGIMVMLLVAYAGAMWMFLKSAPKVYTVMVSDLEVARRFYEGMLNLSAAEVPLHYYYNYEQTLGTAGLDPMYLGGASLANAGSMSTPEGLWYQLRKNTQLHVVGGASLGDRNQQRHVCFDHSCLEYILMRVQLSAVQHKIRNEKPLNFLVRDYDNQVIEMAEIDG
;
A
#
# COMPACT_ATOMS: atom_id res chain seq x y z
N MET A 1 -11.65 -63.17 49.09
CA MET A 1 -10.96 -62.54 50.24
C MET A 1 -9.49 -62.78 50.01
N LEU A 2 -8.68 -61.85 49.51
CA LEU A 2 -8.08 -60.64 50.10
C LEU A 2 -6.74 -60.54 49.30
N PHE A 3 -6.14 -59.45 48.85
CA PHE A 3 -6.26 -58.02 49.03
C PHE A 3 -5.68 -57.35 47.78
N ASP A 4 -6.25 -56.19 47.44
CA ASP A 4 -5.75 -55.17 46.52
C ASP A 4 -4.65 -54.33 47.21
N GLN A 5 -3.55 -53.99 46.50
CA GLN A 5 -2.72 -52.79 46.77
C GLN A 5 -1.56 -52.58 45.78
N SER A 6 -1.31 -51.29 45.49
CA SER A 6 -0.25 -50.62 44.70
C SER A 6 -0.54 -50.42 43.20
N LEU A 7 -1.23 -49.35 42.79
CA LEU A 7 -0.72 -47.96 42.65
C LEU A 7 0.71 -47.87 42.10
N LEU A 8 0.84 -47.46 40.83
CA LEU A 8 1.69 -46.34 40.36
C LEU A 8 1.94 -46.48 38.84
N TYR A 9 1.29 -45.61 38.05
CA TYR A 9 1.76 -45.25 36.71
C TYR A 9 3.13 -44.57 36.83
N PRO A 10 3.95 -44.59 35.77
CA PRO A 10 3.96 -43.37 34.96
C PRO A 10 3.72 -43.69 33.49
N ALA A 11 2.81 -42.94 32.89
CA ALA A 11 2.82 -42.72 31.45
C ALA A 11 4.21 -42.22 31.05
N PRO A 12 4.88 -42.81 30.04
CA PRO A 12 6.04 -42.16 29.48
C PRO A 12 5.53 -40.90 28.78
N VAL A 13 6.00 -39.76 29.27
CA VAL A 13 5.96 -38.46 28.60
C VAL A 13 6.71 -38.62 27.27
N ALA A 14 5.99 -39.06 26.23
CA ALA A 14 6.49 -39.12 24.86
C ALA A 14 6.35 -37.75 24.19
N LEU A 15 6.97 -36.71 24.78
CA LEU A 15 6.91 -35.35 24.22
C LEU A 15 8.27 -34.76 23.82
N MET A 16 9.43 -35.33 24.17
CA MET A 16 10.71 -34.72 23.78
C MET A 16 11.77 -35.77 23.47
N GLY A 17 11.71 -36.33 22.27
CA GLY A 17 12.73 -37.23 21.72
C GLY A 17 12.98 -36.90 20.25
N LEU A 18 13.32 -35.65 19.93
CA LEU A 18 13.88 -35.33 18.61
C LEU A 18 15.32 -35.85 18.58
N PRO A 19 15.68 -36.77 17.65
CA PRO A 19 17.06 -37.22 17.51
C PRO A 19 17.88 -36.05 16.96
N LEU A 20 18.69 -35.44 17.83
CA LEU A 20 19.56 -34.31 17.49
C LEU A 20 20.52 -34.65 16.33
N ASP A 21 20.86 -35.94 16.17
CA ASP A 21 21.71 -36.44 15.08
C ASP A 21 21.06 -36.31 13.70
N SER A 22 19.72 -36.37 13.60
CA SER A 22 19.00 -36.15 12.34
C SER A 22 18.92 -34.68 11.95
N ILE A 23 19.03 -33.75 12.91
CA ILE A 23 19.03 -32.29 12.65
C ILE A 23 20.37 -31.83 12.08
N MET A 24 21.49 -32.48 12.44
CA MET A 24 22.85 -32.19 11.96
C MET A 24 23.28 -33.01 10.74
N SER A 25 22.42 -33.87 10.20
CA SER A 25 22.66 -34.61 8.95
C SER A 25 22.54 -33.70 7.72
N THR A 26 23.17 -34.07 6.59
CA THR A 26 23.04 -33.34 5.31
C THR A 26 21.58 -33.16 4.88
N GLN A 27 20.74 -34.16 5.12
CA GLN A 27 19.29 -34.08 4.86
C GLN A 27 18.57 -33.18 5.87
N GLY A 28 18.98 -33.21 7.15
CA GLY A 28 18.44 -32.33 8.18
C GLY A 28 18.74 -30.85 7.92
N ILE A 29 19.98 -30.56 7.52
CA ILE A 29 20.42 -29.22 7.10
C ILE A 29 19.61 -28.76 5.87
N MET A 30 19.40 -29.63 4.88
CA MET A 30 18.60 -29.30 3.70
C MET A 30 17.15 -28.93 4.09
N VAL A 31 16.52 -29.68 4.99
CA VAL A 31 15.17 -29.36 5.47
C VAL A 31 15.15 -28.05 6.28
N MET A 32 16.13 -27.84 7.16
CA MET A 32 16.27 -26.60 7.94
C MET A 32 16.44 -25.38 7.02
N LEU A 33 17.23 -25.48 5.95
CA LEU A 33 17.39 -24.41 4.97
C LEU A 33 16.08 -24.10 4.24
N LEU A 34 15.31 -25.12 3.87
CA LEU A 34 14.00 -24.93 3.24
C LEU A 34 13.00 -24.25 4.17
N VAL A 35 12.96 -24.66 5.44
CA VAL A 35 12.09 -24.01 6.45
C VAL A 35 12.54 -22.57 6.70
N ALA A 36 13.84 -22.32 6.83
CA ALA A 36 14.39 -20.98 7.01
C ALA A 36 14.04 -20.07 5.82
N TYR A 37 14.19 -20.57 4.59
CA TYR A 37 13.84 -19.84 3.37
C TYR A 37 12.33 -19.55 3.30
N ALA A 38 11.49 -20.56 3.54
CA ALA A 38 10.05 -20.39 3.55
C ALA A 38 9.61 -19.36 4.61
N GLY A 39 10.20 -19.41 5.80
CA GLY A 39 9.98 -18.44 6.86
C GLY A 39 10.40 -17.02 6.48
N ALA A 40 11.58 -16.87 5.89
CA ALA A 40 12.07 -15.58 5.39
C ALA A 40 11.13 -15.01 4.30
N MET A 41 10.70 -15.85 3.35
CA MET A 41 9.80 -15.44 2.29
C MET A 41 8.42 -15.02 2.83
N TRP A 42 7.87 -15.76 3.79
CA TRP A 42 6.63 -15.37 4.47
C TRP A 42 6.75 -13.98 5.11
N MET A 43 7.82 -13.74 5.88
CA MET A 43 8.05 -12.45 6.53
C MET A 43 8.20 -11.32 5.51
N PHE A 44 8.89 -11.57 4.41
CA PHE A 44 9.04 -10.60 3.31
C PHE A 44 7.68 -10.24 2.70
N LEU A 45 6.87 -11.23 2.32
CA LEU A 45 5.55 -11.01 1.72
C LEU A 45 4.59 -10.26 2.65
N LYS A 46 4.64 -10.54 3.96
CA LYS A 46 3.84 -9.81 4.96
C LYS A 46 4.29 -8.37 5.17
N SER A 47 5.55 -8.07 4.88
CA SER A 47 6.15 -6.75 5.04
C SER A 47 6.01 -5.88 3.79
N ALA A 48 5.50 -6.42 2.68
CA ALA A 48 5.36 -5.67 1.44
C ALA A 48 4.48 -4.42 1.64
N PRO A 49 4.94 -3.24 1.15
CA PRO A 49 4.16 -2.02 1.23
C PRO A 49 2.88 -2.15 0.40
N LYS A 50 1.76 -1.72 0.96
CA LYS A 50 0.47 -1.67 0.25
C LYS A 50 0.30 -0.32 -0.41
N VAL A 51 -0.17 -0.29 -1.65
CA VAL A 51 -0.50 0.94 -2.37
C VAL A 51 -1.97 0.89 -2.74
N TYR A 52 -2.72 1.89 -2.29
CA TYR A 52 -4.09 2.09 -2.72
C TYR A 52 -4.15 3.16 -3.80
N THR A 53 -5.01 2.99 -4.79
CA THR A 53 -5.24 3.98 -5.83
C THR A 53 -6.62 4.61 -5.67
N VAL A 54 -6.65 5.94 -5.65
CA VAL A 54 -7.89 6.73 -5.66
C VAL A 54 -7.92 7.56 -6.93
N MET A 55 -8.98 7.41 -7.71
CA MET A 55 -9.24 8.23 -8.87
C MET A 55 -10.03 9.46 -8.46
N VAL A 56 -9.60 10.66 -8.87
CA VAL A 56 -10.24 11.92 -8.51
C VAL A 56 -10.69 12.68 -9.75
N SER A 57 -11.72 13.50 -9.59
CA SER A 57 -12.22 14.39 -10.64
C SER A 57 -11.29 15.59 -10.88
N ASP A 58 -10.69 16.12 -9.81
CA ASP A 58 -9.77 17.24 -9.87
C ASP A 58 -8.60 17.00 -8.90
N LEU A 59 -7.37 17.01 -9.42
CA LEU A 59 -6.16 16.77 -8.64
C LEU A 59 -5.82 17.93 -7.69
N GLU A 60 -6.17 19.16 -8.04
CA GLU A 60 -5.85 20.32 -7.21
C GLU A 60 -6.77 20.39 -5.98
N VAL A 61 -8.06 20.07 -6.16
CA VAL A 61 -8.99 19.89 -5.04
C VAL A 61 -8.53 18.73 -4.16
N ALA A 62 -8.11 17.62 -4.77
CA ALA A 62 -7.61 16.48 -4.03
C ALA A 62 -6.33 16.82 -3.23
N ARG A 63 -5.40 17.59 -3.80
CA ARG A 63 -4.19 18.05 -3.12
C ARG A 63 -4.53 18.81 -1.84
N ARG A 64 -5.40 19.83 -1.95
CA ARG A 64 -5.84 20.63 -0.79
C ARG A 64 -6.56 19.80 0.26
N PHE A 65 -7.37 18.84 -0.18
CA PHE A 65 -8.05 17.93 0.72
C PHE A 65 -7.08 17.01 1.49
N TYR A 66 -6.19 16.30 0.77
CA TYR A 66 -5.30 15.31 1.38
C TYR A 66 -4.14 15.94 2.17
N GLU A 67 -3.50 16.99 1.65
CA GLU A 67 -2.39 17.68 2.33
C GLU A 67 -2.90 18.72 3.34
N GLY A 68 -3.95 19.47 3.00
CA GLY A 68 -4.44 20.55 3.84
C GLY A 68 -5.35 20.04 4.96
N MET A 69 -6.46 19.37 4.61
CA MET A 69 -7.44 18.95 5.62
C MET A 69 -7.02 17.71 6.38
N LEU A 70 -6.54 16.69 5.67
CA LEU A 70 -6.16 15.40 6.27
C LEU A 70 -4.71 15.36 6.75
N ASN A 71 -3.91 16.40 6.42
CA ASN A 71 -2.51 16.54 6.78
C ASN A 71 -1.70 15.25 6.51
N LEU A 72 -1.96 14.63 5.35
CA LEU A 72 -1.20 13.47 4.92
C LEU A 72 0.19 13.92 4.48
N SER A 73 1.22 13.22 4.95
CA SER A 73 2.59 13.49 4.50
C SER A 73 2.74 13.07 3.04
N ALA A 74 3.18 14.00 2.20
CA ALA A 74 3.60 13.70 0.84
C ALA A 74 4.68 12.59 0.87
N ALA A 75 4.50 11.59 0.01
CA ALA A 75 5.45 10.50 -0.15
C ALA A 75 6.14 10.65 -1.50
N GLU A 76 7.42 10.32 -1.58
CA GLU A 76 8.13 10.25 -2.85
C GLU A 76 7.59 9.07 -3.68
N VAL A 77 7.48 9.28 -4.98
CA VAL A 77 7.00 8.27 -5.93
C VAL A 77 7.90 7.03 -5.84
N PRO A 78 7.35 5.82 -5.61
CA PRO A 78 8.15 4.58 -5.56
C PRO A 78 8.86 4.21 -6.88
N LEU A 79 8.65 4.98 -7.96
CA LEU A 79 8.99 4.64 -9.34
C LEU A 79 10.38 5.08 -9.81
N HIS A 80 11.24 5.62 -8.92
CA HIS A 80 12.59 6.05 -9.34
C HIS A 80 13.45 4.91 -9.93
N TYR A 81 13.02 3.65 -9.77
CA TYR A 81 13.70 2.47 -10.31
C TYR A 81 13.30 2.09 -11.76
N TYR A 82 12.14 2.51 -12.28
CA TYR A 82 11.62 1.99 -13.55
C TYR A 82 11.77 2.93 -14.74
N TYR A 83 11.80 4.25 -14.52
CA TYR A 83 11.87 5.23 -15.62
C TYR A 83 13.28 5.71 -15.95
N ASN A 84 14.27 5.46 -15.08
CA ASN A 84 15.67 5.84 -15.35
C ASN A 84 16.43 4.84 -16.24
N TYR A 85 15.80 3.72 -16.61
CA TYR A 85 16.44 2.71 -17.46
C TYR A 85 16.76 3.27 -18.86
N GLU A 86 15.85 4.06 -19.45
CA GLU A 86 16.07 4.61 -20.79
C GLU A 86 16.98 5.84 -20.80
N GLN A 87 16.95 6.66 -19.75
CA GLN A 87 17.79 7.86 -19.66
C GLN A 87 19.28 7.52 -19.48
N THR A 88 19.59 6.39 -18.83
CA THR A 88 20.98 5.91 -18.67
C THR A 88 21.45 5.07 -19.87
N LEU A 89 20.58 4.27 -20.51
CA LEU A 89 20.99 3.50 -21.70
C LEU A 89 21.09 4.36 -22.97
N GLY A 90 20.33 5.46 -23.09
CA GLY A 90 20.37 6.35 -24.26
C GLY A 90 21.59 7.27 -24.32
N THR A 91 22.33 7.43 -23.22
CA THR A 91 23.47 8.37 -23.12
C THR A 91 24.82 7.69 -22.91
N ALA A 92 24.86 6.39 -22.62
CA ALA A 92 26.10 5.63 -22.41
C ALA A 92 26.96 5.44 -23.68
N GLY A 93 26.54 5.96 -24.84
CA GLY A 93 27.29 5.88 -26.10
C GLY A 93 27.64 7.23 -26.74
N LEU A 94 27.26 8.36 -26.14
CA LEU A 94 27.52 9.70 -26.72
C LEU A 94 28.41 10.52 -25.77
N ASP A 95 29.64 10.74 -26.21
CA ASP A 95 30.66 11.55 -25.55
C ASP A 95 30.12 12.98 -25.27
N PRO A 96 30.19 13.51 -24.03
CA PRO A 96 29.58 14.79 -23.65
C PRO A 96 30.13 16.03 -24.37
N MET A 97 31.19 15.88 -25.18
CA MET A 97 31.72 16.98 -26.01
C MET A 97 30.95 17.20 -27.32
N TYR A 98 30.09 16.28 -27.77
CA TYR A 98 29.41 16.39 -29.07
C TYR A 98 28.00 17.02 -29.04
N LEU A 99 27.45 17.31 -27.87
CA LEU A 99 26.13 17.96 -27.69
C LEU A 99 26.23 19.48 -27.46
N GLY A 100 27.32 20.10 -27.93
CA GLY A 100 27.42 21.56 -28.04
C GLY A 100 26.59 22.06 -29.22
N GLY A 101 25.30 22.35 -29.01
CA GLY A 101 24.55 23.14 -29.99
C GLY A 101 23.06 22.86 -30.16
N ALA A 102 22.45 21.96 -29.40
CA ALA A 102 21.00 21.81 -29.42
C ALA A 102 20.41 22.40 -28.15
N SER A 103 19.85 23.61 -28.28
CA SER A 103 18.92 24.19 -27.32
C SER A 103 17.91 23.13 -26.90
N LEU A 104 18.01 22.65 -25.66
CA LEU A 104 17.08 21.70 -25.05
C LEU A 104 15.77 22.40 -24.64
N ALA A 105 15.23 23.20 -25.56
CA ALA A 105 13.85 23.65 -25.51
C ALA A 105 13.02 22.58 -26.23
N ASN A 106 11.97 22.09 -25.56
CA ASN A 106 10.94 21.23 -26.14
C ASN A 106 11.22 19.72 -26.30
N ALA A 107 11.86 19.08 -25.31
CA ALA A 107 11.44 17.72 -24.97
C ALA A 107 10.07 17.85 -24.28
N GLY A 108 9.01 17.63 -25.07
CA GLY A 108 7.64 17.76 -24.61
C GLY A 108 7.43 17.08 -23.26
N SER A 109 6.71 17.78 -22.39
CA SER A 109 5.87 17.24 -21.33
C SER A 109 5.06 16.06 -21.89
N MET A 110 5.69 14.91 -22.03
CA MET A 110 5.07 13.64 -22.34
C MET A 110 4.41 13.19 -21.04
N SER A 111 3.23 13.77 -20.81
CA SER A 111 2.21 13.43 -19.82
C SER A 111 2.64 12.34 -18.84
N THR A 112 3.49 12.72 -17.89
CA THR A 112 3.52 11.99 -16.62
C THR A 112 2.10 12.15 -16.08
N PRO A 113 1.33 11.08 -15.81
CA PRO A 113 0.12 11.27 -15.03
C PRO A 113 0.61 11.87 -13.72
N GLU A 114 0.34 13.17 -13.51
CA GLU A 114 0.73 13.92 -12.33
C GLU A 114 -0.10 13.41 -11.13
N GLY A 115 0.16 12.16 -10.75
CA GLY A 115 -0.44 11.53 -9.60
C GLY A 115 0.23 12.03 -8.32
N LEU A 116 -0.58 12.30 -7.31
CA LEU A 116 -0.10 12.71 -5.99
C LEU A 116 0.12 11.46 -5.14
N TRP A 117 1.21 11.42 -4.39
CA TRP A 117 1.57 10.29 -3.55
C TRP A 117 1.59 10.71 -2.09
N TYR A 118 0.90 9.95 -1.25
CA TYR A 118 0.79 10.22 0.18
C TYR A 118 1.07 8.99 1.02
N GLN A 119 1.62 9.20 2.21
CA GLN A 119 1.75 8.14 3.20
C GLN A 119 0.48 8.07 4.06
N LEU A 120 -0.30 7.00 3.91
CA LEU A 120 -1.53 6.81 4.69
C LEU A 120 -1.23 6.22 6.08
N ARG A 121 -0.34 5.21 6.14
CA ARG A 121 0.20 4.54 7.36
C ARG A 121 1.65 4.12 7.14
N LYS A 122 2.35 3.64 8.18
CA LYS A 122 3.78 3.22 8.11
C LYS A 122 4.14 2.31 6.93
N ASN A 123 3.24 1.43 6.48
CA ASN A 123 3.48 0.51 5.35
C ASN A 123 2.38 0.58 4.28
N THR A 124 1.73 1.74 4.18
CA THR A 124 0.62 1.94 3.24
C THR A 124 0.70 3.32 2.61
N GLN A 125 0.76 3.33 1.29
CA GLN A 125 0.77 4.53 0.48
C GLN A 125 -0.56 4.69 -0.25
N LEU A 126 -0.88 5.94 -0.55
CA LEU A 126 -2.05 6.35 -1.30
C LEU A 126 -1.57 7.05 -2.57
N HIS A 127 -1.94 6.50 -3.72
CA HIS A 127 -1.72 7.09 -5.02
C HIS A 127 -3.02 7.73 -5.49
N VAL A 128 -3.00 9.03 -5.70
CA VAL A 128 -4.14 9.82 -6.14
C VAL A 128 -3.92 10.20 -7.59
N VAL A 129 -4.80 9.76 -8.48
CA VAL A 129 -4.70 10.01 -9.93
C VAL A 129 -5.95 10.69 -10.44
N GLY A 130 -5.80 11.58 -11.42
CA GLY A 130 -6.96 12.11 -12.14
C GLY A 130 -7.65 11.03 -12.97
N GLY A 131 -8.95 11.19 -13.21
CA GLY A 131 -9.69 10.32 -14.14
C GLY A 131 -11.09 9.90 -13.68
N ALA A 132 -11.53 10.31 -12.48
CA ALA A 132 -12.92 10.08 -12.08
C ALA A 132 -13.86 11.11 -12.74
N SER A 133 -15.05 10.67 -13.13
CA SER A 133 -16.12 11.59 -13.51
C SER A 133 -16.66 12.32 -12.27
N LEU A 134 -17.21 13.51 -12.45
CA LEU A 134 -17.95 14.20 -11.39
C LEU A 134 -19.10 13.33 -10.88
N GLY A 135 -19.42 13.50 -9.59
CA GLY A 135 -20.50 12.79 -8.91
C GLY A 135 -21.87 13.43 -9.11
N ASP A 136 -22.83 12.97 -8.33
CA ASP A 136 -24.21 13.48 -8.36
C ASP A 136 -24.22 15.01 -8.15
N ARG A 137 -25.00 15.72 -8.96
CA ARG A 137 -25.11 17.20 -8.92
C ARG A 137 -23.79 17.93 -9.20
N ASN A 138 -22.92 17.34 -10.03
CA ASN A 138 -21.67 17.96 -10.46
C ASN A 138 -20.69 18.20 -9.29
N GLN A 139 -20.76 17.35 -8.27
CA GLN A 139 -19.88 17.39 -7.10
C GLN A 139 -18.54 16.72 -7.43
N GLN A 140 -17.48 17.15 -6.74
CA GLN A 140 -16.17 16.52 -6.84
C GLN A 140 -16.27 15.08 -6.32
N ARG A 141 -15.59 14.14 -6.98
CA ARG A 141 -15.74 12.72 -6.69
C ARG A 141 -14.39 12.03 -6.65
N HIS A 142 -14.18 11.31 -5.56
CA HIS A 142 -13.02 10.48 -5.31
C HIS A 142 -13.50 9.03 -5.24
N VAL A 143 -12.94 8.20 -6.10
CA VAL A 143 -13.34 6.81 -6.33
C VAL A 143 -12.22 5.89 -5.90
N CYS A 144 -12.55 4.87 -5.12
CA CYS A 144 -11.62 3.79 -4.81
C CYS A 144 -12.28 2.43 -5.07
N PHE A 145 -11.47 1.45 -5.47
CA PHE A 145 -11.91 0.06 -5.62
C PHE A 145 -11.76 -0.74 -4.32
N ASP A 146 -10.86 -0.32 -3.44
CA ASP A 146 -10.59 -1.03 -2.18
C ASP A 146 -11.42 -0.44 -1.03
N HIS A 147 -12.32 -1.24 -0.47
CA HIS A 147 -13.08 -0.89 0.74
C HIS A 147 -12.19 -0.33 1.86
N SER A 148 -11.11 -1.04 2.17
CA SER A 148 -10.18 -0.66 3.25
C SER A 148 -9.50 0.69 2.99
N CYS A 149 -9.31 1.10 1.74
CA CYS A 149 -8.75 2.42 1.43
C CYS A 149 -9.71 3.52 1.90
N LEU A 150 -11.00 3.39 1.57
CA LEU A 150 -12.01 4.37 1.98
C LEU A 150 -12.27 4.36 3.48
N GLU A 151 -12.21 3.21 4.13
CA GLU A 151 -12.26 3.14 5.60
C GLU A 151 -11.10 3.92 6.25
N TYR A 152 -9.88 3.80 5.73
CA TYR A 152 -8.75 4.57 6.25
C TYR A 152 -8.89 6.07 6.00
N ILE A 153 -9.41 6.48 4.85
CA ILE A 153 -9.70 7.88 4.56
C ILE A 153 -10.80 8.40 5.50
N LEU A 154 -11.89 7.66 5.69
CA LEU A 154 -12.97 8.01 6.61
C LEU A 154 -12.46 8.16 8.05
N MET A 155 -11.63 7.23 8.51
CA MET A 155 -10.98 7.33 9.82
C MET A 155 -10.15 8.61 9.94
N ARG A 156 -9.37 8.99 8.90
CA ARG A 156 -8.60 10.25 8.89
C ARG A 156 -9.50 11.49 8.90
N VAL A 157 -10.59 11.47 8.14
CA VAL A 157 -11.62 12.53 8.12
C VAL A 157 -12.20 12.74 9.52
N GLN A 158 -12.54 11.64 10.21
CA GLN A 158 -13.06 11.66 11.57
C GLN A 158 -12.04 12.20 12.59
N LEU A 159 -10.80 11.71 12.52
CA LEU A 159 -9.71 12.18 13.40
C LEU A 159 -9.37 13.65 13.19
N SER A 160 -9.53 14.15 11.97
CA SER A 160 -9.28 15.56 11.61
C SER A 160 -10.52 16.44 11.86
N ALA A 161 -11.58 15.89 12.48
CA ALA A 161 -12.85 16.57 12.76
C ALA A 161 -13.50 17.24 11.54
N VAL A 162 -13.28 16.69 10.34
CA VAL A 162 -13.84 17.22 9.10
C VAL A 162 -15.32 16.81 9.00
N GLN A 163 -16.17 17.75 8.58
CA GLN A 163 -17.60 17.52 8.41
C GLN A 163 -17.83 16.42 7.35
N HIS A 164 -18.49 15.35 7.76
CA HIS A 164 -18.78 14.21 6.89
C HIS A 164 -20.18 13.66 7.13
N LYS A 165 -20.69 12.94 6.12
CA LYS A 165 -21.97 12.21 6.19
C LYS A 165 -21.85 10.90 5.45
N ILE A 166 -22.06 9.79 6.14
CA ILE A 166 -22.13 8.45 5.54
C ILE A 166 -23.49 8.31 4.85
N ARG A 167 -23.48 7.92 3.57
CA ARG A 167 -24.70 7.63 2.77
C ARG A 167 -24.99 6.15 2.74
N ASN A 168 -23.96 5.32 2.60
CA ASN A 168 -24.06 3.87 2.57
C ASN A 168 -22.79 3.24 3.16
N GLU A 169 -22.93 2.07 3.79
CA GLU A 169 -21.79 1.34 4.36
C GLU A 169 -21.22 0.31 3.38
N LYS A 170 -22.04 -0.24 2.46
CA LYS A 170 -21.62 -1.23 1.45
C LYS A 170 -22.43 -1.09 0.14
N PRO A 171 -21.78 -0.76 -1.00
CA PRO A 171 -20.44 -0.21 -1.10
C PRO A 171 -20.33 1.10 -0.29
N LEU A 172 -19.18 1.31 0.34
CA LEU A 172 -18.94 2.45 1.23
C LEU A 172 -19.02 3.75 0.44
N ASN A 173 -19.96 4.61 0.84
CA ASN A 173 -20.16 5.92 0.23
C ASN A 173 -20.38 6.95 1.33
N PHE A 174 -19.57 8.00 1.31
CA PHE A 174 -19.72 9.11 2.24
C PHE A 174 -19.36 10.43 1.57
N LEU A 175 -19.96 11.50 2.07
CA LEU A 175 -19.71 12.87 1.63
C LEU A 175 -18.83 13.57 2.64
N VAL A 176 -17.91 14.39 2.16
CA VAL A 176 -17.04 15.23 2.97
C VAL A 176 -17.18 16.66 2.48
N ARG A 177 -17.11 17.64 3.39
CA ARG A 177 -17.08 19.06 3.03
C ARG A 177 -15.68 19.61 3.20
N ASP A 178 -15.21 20.30 2.17
CA ASP A 178 -13.96 21.08 2.20
C ASP A 178 -14.14 22.43 2.92
N TYR A 179 -13.05 23.15 3.18
CA TYR A 179 -13.03 24.51 3.75
C TYR A 179 -13.89 25.50 2.96
N ASP A 180 -13.94 25.35 1.64
CA ASP A 180 -14.79 26.17 0.75
C ASP A 180 -16.26 25.71 0.73
N ASN A 181 -16.65 24.80 1.64
CA ASN A 181 -17.98 24.19 1.72
C ASN A 181 -18.39 23.41 0.45
N GLN A 182 -17.41 23.10 -0.41
CA GLN A 182 -17.57 22.20 -1.55
C GLN A 182 -17.73 20.77 -1.03
N VAL A 183 -18.65 20.02 -1.65
CA VAL A 183 -18.90 18.62 -1.27
C VAL A 183 -18.06 17.72 -2.16
N ILE A 184 -17.28 16.85 -1.52
CA ILE A 184 -16.50 15.79 -2.13
C ILE A 184 -17.18 14.46 -1.81
N GLU A 185 -17.60 13.74 -2.84
CA GLU A 185 -18.12 12.39 -2.70
C GLU A 185 -16.98 11.38 -2.70
N MET A 186 -16.93 10.55 -1.67
CA MET A 186 -16.03 9.41 -1.55
C MET A 186 -16.85 8.15 -1.83
N ALA A 187 -16.53 7.44 -2.90
CA ALA A 187 -17.31 6.31 -3.37
C ALA A 187 -16.46 5.07 -3.61
N GLU A 188 -16.86 3.97 -2.99
CA GLU A 188 -16.41 2.63 -3.34
C GLU A 188 -17.08 2.20 -4.64
N ILE A 189 -16.32 1.60 -5.55
CA ILE A 189 -16.86 0.94 -6.74
C ILE A 189 -16.57 -0.55 -6.60
N ASP A 190 -17.64 -1.34 -6.53
CA ASP A 190 -17.57 -2.79 -6.64
C ASP A 190 -17.12 -3.15 -8.07
N GLY A 191 -16.07 -3.96 -8.17
CA GLY A 191 -15.55 -4.51 -9.43
C GLY A 191 -16.29 -5.74 -9.90
#